data_AF-A0A2N2Y3U2-F1
#
_entry.id   AF-A0A2N2Y3U2-F1
#
_cell.length_a   1.000
_cell.length_b   1.000
_cell.length_c   1.000
_cell.angle_alpha   90.00
_cell.angle_beta   90.00
_cell.angle_gamma   90.00
#
_symmetry.space_group_name_H-M   'P 1'
#
loop_
_entity.id
_entity.type
_entity.pdbx_description
1 polymer ?
#
loop_
_entity_poly.entity_id
_entity_poly.type
_entity_poly.pdbx_seq_one_letter_code
_entity_poly.pdbx_strand_id
1 'polypeptide(L)'
;MKNVLLTTSLFMVILSLCGQVVWLNPKPLGVNLNDIVFADSLHGVITGSYGTILYTEDAGEQWEVIMTGGEVGFYNLQYIDGMYYATNGS
;
A
#
# COMPACT_ATOMS: atom_id res chain seq x y z
N MET A 1 -13.09 -45.18 7.38
CA MET A 1 -12.52 -44.05 8.16
C MET A 1 -11.12 -43.60 7.69
N LYS A 2 -10.58 -44.08 6.56
CA LYS A 2 -9.21 -43.72 6.12
C LYS A 2 -9.12 -42.54 5.13
N ASN A 3 -10.25 -42.11 4.56
CA ASN A 3 -10.24 -41.13 3.45
C ASN A 3 -10.60 -39.69 3.90
N VAL A 4 -11.17 -39.52 5.09
CA VAL A 4 -11.58 -38.20 5.63
C VAL A 4 -10.38 -37.39 6.12
N LEU A 5 -9.34 -38.05 6.64
CA LEU A 5 -8.12 -37.38 7.13
C LEU A 5 -7.27 -36.80 5.99
N LEU A 6 -7.31 -37.42 4.80
CA LEU A 6 -6.52 -36.98 3.64
C LEU A 6 -7.12 -35.73 2.99
N THR A 7 -8.45 -35.63 2.92
CA THR A 7 -9.15 -34.47 2.34
C THR A 7 -9.08 -33.24 3.24
N THR A 8 -9.18 -33.40 4.56
CA THR A 8 -9.02 -32.28 5.51
C THR A 8 -7.61 -31.71 5.48
N SER A 9 -6.60 -32.57 5.36
CA SER A 9 -5.19 -32.16 5.31
C SER A 9 -4.87 -31.40 4.01
N LEU A 10 -5.43 -31.84 2.87
CA LEU A 10 -5.27 -31.15 1.59
C LEU A 10 -5.92 -29.75 1.58
N PHE A 11 -7.09 -29.61 2.22
CA PHE A 11 -7.78 -28.33 2.37
C PHE A 11 -6.99 -27.31 3.21
N MET A 12 -6.35 -27.76 4.30
CA MET A 12 -5.49 -26.89 5.12
C MET A 12 -4.19 -26.49 4.41
N VAL A 13 -3.61 -27.37 3.58
CA VAL A 13 -2.43 -27.04 2.76
C VAL A 13 -2.78 -26.01 1.68
N ILE A 14 -3.97 -26.09 1.07
CA ILE A 14 -4.45 -25.09 0.11
C ILE A 14 -4.67 -23.72 0.79
N LEU A 15 -5.22 -23.70 2.02
CA LEU A 15 -5.31 -22.48 2.85
C LEU A 15 -3.95 -21.92 3.30
N SER A 16 -2.90 -22.75 3.34
CA SER A 16 -1.53 -22.33 3.64
C SER A 16 -0.76 -21.86 2.40
N LEU A 17 -1.26 -22.13 1.18
CA LEU A 17 -0.65 -21.72 -0.09
C LEU A 17 -1.26 -20.42 -0.64
N CYS A 18 -2.48 -20.05 -0.22
CA CYS A 18 -2.90 -18.66 -0.31
C CYS A 18 -2.12 -17.88 0.76
N GLY A 19 -1.21 -17.02 0.34
CA GLY A 19 -0.39 -16.21 1.23
C GLY A 19 -1.23 -15.63 2.36
N GLN A 20 -0.74 -15.75 3.59
CA GLN A 20 -1.36 -15.07 4.72
C GLN A 20 -1.63 -13.62 4.30
N VAL A 21 -2.90 -13.21 4.35
CA VAL A 21 -3.29 -11.81 4.16
C VAL A 21 -2.68 -11.06 5.33
N VAL A 22 -1.45 -10.61 5.17
CA VAL A 22 -0.81 -9.73 6.14
C VAL A 22 -0.92 -8.33 5.55
N TRP A 23 -1.80 -7.52 6.14
CA TRP A 23 -1.97 -6.11 5.79
C TRP A 23 -0.70 -5.34 6.17
N LEU A 24 0.27 -5.29 5.25
CA LEU A 24 1.58 -4.63 5.45
C LEU A 24 1.95 -3.69 4.32
N ASN A 25 1.03 -3.35 3.42
CA ASN A 25 1.31 -2.48 2.27
C ASN A 25 0.68 -1.09 2.49
N PRO A 26 1.46 0.01 2.40
CA PRO A 26 2.93 0.03 2.25
C PRO A 26 3.67 -0.48 3.50
N LYS A 27 4.89 -1.00 3.29
CA LYS A 27 5.75 -1.46 4.39
C LYS A 27 6.04 -0.30 5.35
N PRO A 28 6.12 -0.53 6.68
CA PRO A 28 6.39 0.54 7.63
C PRO A 28 7.68 1.31 7.30
N LEU A 29 7.57 2.62 7.10
CA LEU A 29 8.70 3.51 6.82
C LEU A 29 9.24 4.23 8.07
N GLY A 30 8.59 4.05 9.23
CA GLY A 30 8.95 4.79 10.45
C GLY A 30 8.56 6.27 10.43
N VAL A 31 7.66 6.67 9.51
CA VAL A 31 7.09 8.01 9.40
C VAL A 31 5.57 7.93 9.30
N ASN A 32 4.89 9.03 9.61
CA ASN A 32 3.44 9.11 9.39
C ASN A 32 3.16 9.27 7.90
N LEU A 33 2.25 8.45 7.40
CA LEU A 33 1.62 8.63 6.09
C LEU A 33 0.31 9.38 6.35
N ASN A 34 0.07 10.44 5.60
CA ASN A 34 -0.96 11.43 5.89
C ASN A 34 -2.14 11.34 4.95
N ASP A 35 -1.92 11.01 3.67
CA ASP A 35 -3.00 10.94 2.68
C ASP A 35 -2.66 9.99 1.53
N ILE A 36 -3.68 9.56 0.79
CA ILE A 36 -3.60 8.66 -0.36
C ILE A 36 -4.63 9.04 -1.44
N VAL A 37 -4.21 9.05 -2.71
CA VAL A 37 -5.12 9.24 -3.84
C VAL A 37 -4.75 8.31 -4.99
N PHE A 38 -5.77 7.82 -5.69
CA PHE A 38 -5.62 6.99 -6.89
C PHE A 38 -6.09 7.75 -8.13
N ALA A 39 -5.28 7.73 -9.18
CA ALA A 39 -5.67 8.24 -10.50
C ALA A 39 -6.64 7.30 -11.22
N ASP A 40 -6.46 6.00 -11.02
CA ASP A 40 -7.29 4.92 -11.56
C ASP A 40 -7.20 3.67 -10.66
N SER A 41 -7.65 2.51 -11.15
CA SER A 41 -7.65 1.27 -10.34
C SER A 41 -6.26 0.72 -10.02
N LEU A 42 -5.20 1.18 -10.69
CA LEU A 42 -3.85 0.65 -10.58
C LEU A 42 -2.87 1.68 -10.00
N HIS A 43 -2.98 2.94 -10.41
CA HIS A 43 -1.99 3.96 -10.11
C HIS A 43 -2.41 4.82 -8.92
N GLY A 44 -1.57 4.86 -7.89
CA GLY A 44 -1.84 5.61 -6.66
C GLY A 44 -0.61 6.25 -6.03
N VAL A 45 -0.83 7.32 -5.27
CA VAL A 45 0.19 8.07 -4.56
C VAL A 45 -0.17 8.18 -3.09
N ILE A 46 0.81 7.97 -2.21
CA ILE A 46 0.72 8.27 -0.78
C ILE A 46 1.67 9.41 -0.46
N THR A 47 1.24 10.31 0.42
CA THR A 47 2.13 11.32 1.02
C THR A 47 2.26 11.13 2.53
N GLY A 48 3.35 11.65 3.10
CA GLY A 48 3.60 11.61 4.54
C GLY A 48 4.49 12.73 5.06
N SER A 49 4.86 12.59 6.33
CA SER A 49 5.83 13.45 7.01
C SER A 49 7.19 13.43 6.31
N TYR A 50 8.02 14.46 6.57
CA TYR A 50 9.39 14.56 6.01
C TYR A 50 9.45 14.39 4.49
N GLY A 51 8.49 14.99 3.77
CA GLY A 51 8.39 14.91 2.32
C GLY A 51 8.20 13.50 1.77
N THR A 52 7.70 12.54 2.57
CA THR A 52 7.50 11.18 2.07
C THR A 52 6.48 11.14 0.94
N ILE A 53 6.86 10.55 -0.19
CA ILE A 53 5.99 10.26 -1.33
C ILE A 53 6.23 8.80 -1.74
N LEU A 54 5.14 8.02 -1.79
CA LEU A 54 5.13 6.66 -2.34
C LEU A 54 4.26 6.60 -3.58
N TYR A 55 4.56 5.68 -4.49
CA TYR A 55 3.79 5.44 -5.70
C TYR A 55 3.57 3.95 -5.93
N THR A 56 2.43 3.58 -6.49
CA THR A 56 2.10 2.21 -6.89
C THR A 56 1.58 2.20 -8.33
N GLU A 57 1.88 1.13 -9.06
CA GLU A 57 1.33 0.82 -10.39
C GLU A 57 0.47 -0.46 -10.37
N ASP A 58 0.27 -1.05 -9.19
CA ASP A 58 -0.35 -2.36 -8.99
C ASP A 58 -1.39 -2.34 -7.87
N ALA A 59 -2.18 -1.26 -7.80
CA ALA A 59 -3.29 -1.10 -6.85
C ALA A 59 -2.87 -1.15 -5.37
N GLY A 60 -1.60 -0.87 -5.07
CA GLY A 60 -1.04 -0.90 -3.72
C GLY A 60 -0.56 -2.28 -3.27
N GLU A 61 -0.41 -3.24 -4.17
CA GLU A 61 0.31 -4.49 -3.88
C GLU A 61 1.79 -4.22 -3.59
N GLN A 62 2.38 -3.26 -4.29
CA GLN A 62 3.73 -2.75 -4.08
C GLN A 62 3.75 -1.23 -4.11
N TRP A 63 4.63 -0.66 -3.28
CA TRP A 63 4.82 0.79 -3.17
C TRP A 63 6.30 1.11 -3.36
N GLU A 64 6.60 1.91 -4.38
CA GLU A 64 7.90 2.51 -4.61
C GLU A 64 8.05 3.79 -3.79
N VAL A 65 9.23 3.98 -3.18
CA VAL A 65 9.56 5.20 -2.47
C VAL A 65 10.14 6.22 -3.46
N ILE A 66 9.36 7.25 -3.78
CA ILE A 66 9.77 8.30 -4.72
C ILE A 66 10.61 9.37 -4.00
N MET A 67 10.20 9.74 -2.78
CA MET A 67 10.90 10.77 -2.00
C MET A 67 10.77 10.50 -0.50
N THR A 68 11.84 10.76 0.26
CA THR A 68 11.84 10.83 1.73
C THR A 68 12.91 11.81 2.21
N GLY A 69 12.89 12.18 3.50
CA GLY A 69 13.94 12.99 4.12
C GLY A 69 13.86 14.49 3.80
N GLY A 70 12.73 14.95 3.28
CA GLY A 70 12.43 16.37 3.14
C GLY A 70 12.20 17.04 4.50
N GLU A 71 12.31 18.36 4.54
CA GLU A 71 12.15 19.14 5.78
C GLU A 71 10.69 19.28 6.22
N VAL A 72 9.73 19.14 5.29
CA VAL A 72 8.32 19.40 5.54
C VAL A 72 7.44 18.28 4.98
N GLY A 73 6.40 17.88 5.71
CA GLY A 73 5.47 16.82 5.32
C GLY A 73 4.30 17.32 4.47
N PHE A 74 3.77 16.47 3.60
CA PHE A 74 2.54 16.78 2.86
C PHE A 74 1.34 16.13 3.55
N TYR A 75 0.22 16.84 3.61
CA TYR A 75 -0.94 16.43 4.41
C TYR A 75 -2.20 16.19 3.58
N ASN A 76 -2.29 16.77 2.39
CA ASN A 76 -3.42 16.58 1.49
C ASN A 76 -2.92 16.28 0.08
N LEU A 77 -3.58 15.32 -0.57
CA LEU A 77 -3.35 14.88 -1.93
C LEU A 77 -4.64 15.04 -2.75
N GLN A 78 -4.49 15.53 -3.98
CA GLN A 78 -5.58 15.57 -4.96
C GLN A 78 -5.07 15.10 -6.33
N TYR A 79 -5.93 14.41 -7.07
CA TYR A 79 -5.70 14.07 -8.46
C TYR A 79 -6.67 14.87 -9.34
N ILE A 80 -6.14 15.77 -10.17
CA ILE A 80 -6.93 16.69 -10.99
C ILE A 80 -6.25 16.78 -12.36
N ASP A 81 -7.03 16.66 -13.44
CA ASP A 81 -6.58 16.84 -14.83
C ASP A 81 -5.29 16.10 -15.20
N GLY A 82 -5.14 14.85 -14.73
CA GLY A 82 -3.99 14.02 -15.05
C GLY A 82 -2.79 14.19 -14.10
N MET A 83 -2.88 15.07 -13.11
CA MET A 83 -1.76 15.45 -12.24
C MET A 83 -2.08 15.25 -10.76
N TYR A 84 -1.07 14.84 -10.00
CA TYR A 84 -1.13 14.76 -8.53
C TYR A 84 -0.65 16.09 -7.91
N TYR A 85 -1.44 16.62 -6.99
CA TYR A 85 -1.14 17.83 -6.23
C TYR A 85 -1.05 17.49 -4.75
N ALA A 86 0.15 17.60 -4.18
CA ALA A 86 0.40 17.44 -2.75
C ALA A 86 0.59 18.82 -2.11
N THR A 87 -0.12 19.08 -1.02
CA THR A 87 -0.02 20.36 -0.31
C THR A 87 0.53 20.19 1.09
N ASN A 88 1.37 21.16 1.45
CA ASN A 88 1.87 21.35 2.79
C ASN A 88 0.89 22.29 3.51
N GLY A 89 -0.14 21.73 4.15
CA GLY A 89 -1.20 22.50 4.79
C GLY A 89 -1.27 22.17 6.27
N SER A 90 -1.22 23.22 7.10
CA SER A 90 -1.58 23.19 8.54
C SER A 90 -3.10 23.15 8.72
#